data_AF-A0A6J0NTT1-F1
#
_entry.id   AF-A0A6J0NTT1-F1
#
_cell.length_a   1.000
_cell.length_b   1.000
_cell.length_c   1.000
_cell.angle_alpha   90.00
_cell.angle_beta   90.00
_cell.angle_gamma   90.00
#
_symmetry.space_group_name_H-M   'P 1'
#
loop_
_entity.id
_entity.type
_entity.pdbx_description
1 polymer ?
#
loop_
_entity_poly.entity_id
_entity_poly.type
_entity_poly.pdbx_seq_one_letter_code
_entity_poly.pdbx_strand_id
1 'polypeptide(L)'
;MVLNRCPTKDRLLNWGLQTDALCVLCRAYDESKDHLFFQCCYSKDLWDRVAHKCDLTSSSSWETTLQSLRCSPGTRLQKKLRLLSWQATIYLIWSERNSRIHRNHFKSHTALFRELDHLIRIRIASFRFNDPAQSSDLLSLWFLRS
;
A
#
# COMPACT_ATOMS: atom_id res chain seq x y z
N MET A 1 10.64 -3.92 -2.90
CA MET A 1 9.72 -3.60 -4.03
C MET A 1 10.16 -2.41 -4.87
N VAL A 2 10.92 -1.43 -4.34
CA VAL A 2 11.38 -0.24 -5.07
C VAL A 2 12.20 -0.55 -6.35
N LEU A 3 12.93 -1.67 -6.38
CA LEU A 3 13.74 -2.09 -7.53
C LEU A 3 12.96 -2.75 -8.69
N ASN A 4 11.63 -2.60 -8.74
CA ASN A 4 10.75 -3.26 -9.72
C ASN A 4 10.97 -4.79 -9.80
N ARG A 5 11.44 -5.48 -8.76
CA ARG A 5 11.72 -6.93 -8.78
C ARG A 5 10.50 -7.81 -8.52
N CYS A 6 9.32 -7.21 -8.44
CA CYS A 6 8.08 -7.96 -8.23
C CYS A 6 7.70 -8.70 -9.53
N PRO A 7 7.33 -9.99 -9.47
CA PRO A 7 6.78 -10.74 -10.60
C PRO A 7 5.33 -10.33 -10.90
N THR A 8 5.15 -9.08 -11.32
CA THR A 8 3.91 -8.62 -11.94
C THR A 8 3.72 -9.34 -13.28
N LYS A 9 2.47 -9.51 -13.73
CA LYS A 9 2.19 -10.37 -14.89
C LYS A 9 2.79 -9.83 -16.19
N ASP A 10 2.90 -8.52 -16.36
CA ASP A 10 3.70 -7.89 -17.42
C ASP A 10 5.14 -8.43 -17.49
N ARG A 11 5.78 -8.66 -16.34
CA ARG A 11 7.14 -9.22 -16.29
C ARG A 11 7.16 -10.72 -16.56
N LEU A 12 6.16 -11.46 -16.09
CA LEU A 12 6.07 -12.90 -16.38
C LEU A 12 5.89 -13.14 -17.88
N LEU A 13 5.05 -12.35 -18.55
CA LEU A 13 4.89 -12.36 -20.00
C LEU A 13 6.20 -12.01 -20.71
N ASN A 14 6.91 -10.97 -20.27
CA ASN A 14 8.23 -10.62 -20.79
C ASN A 14 9.30 -11.70 -20.56
N TRP A 15 9.12 -12.58 -19.56
CA TRP A 15 9.97 -13.75 -19.33
C TRP A 15 9.56 -14.99 -20.14
N GLY A 16 8.54 -14.87 -21.01
CA GLY A 16 8.05 -15.95 -21.87
C GLY A 16 7.11 -16.93 -21.17
N LEU A 17 6.68 -16.64 -19.93
CA LEU A 17 5.68 -17.45 -19.24
C LEU A 17 4.28 -17.10 -19.75
N GLN A 18 3.55 -18.09 -20.24
CA GLN A 18 2.16 -17.94 -20.67
C GLN A 18 1.27 -17.70 -19.45
N THR A 19 0.75 -16.48 -19.29
CA THR A 19 -0.17 -16.12 -18.23
C THR A 19 -1.17 -15.08 -18.74
N ASP A 20 -2.40 -15.10 -18.20
CA ASP A 20 -3.42 -14.09 -18.50
C ASP A 20 -2.92 -12.70 -18.06
N ALA A 21 -2.84 -11.73 -18.97
CA ALA A 21 -2.35 -10.37 -18.69
C ALA A 21 -3.19 -9.61 -17.67
N LEU A 22 -4.46 -9.98 -17.48
CA LEU A 22 -5.41 -9.24 -16.65
C LEU A 22 -5.01 -9.22 -15.16
N CYS A 23 -5.18 -8.06 -14.55
CA CYS A 23 -5.03 -7.85 -13.11
C CYS A 23 -5.98 -8.74 -12.32
N VAL A 24 -5.43 -9.50 -11.36
CA VAL A 24 -6.21 -10.45 -10.55
C VAL A 24 -7.14 -9.73 -9.57
N LEU A 25 -6.87 -8.46 -9.26
CA LEU A 25 -7.66 -7.69 -8.31
C LEU A 25 -8.97 -7.17 -8.92
N CYS A 26 -8.92 -6.57 -10.12
CA CYS A 26 -10.10 -5.99 -10.80
C CYS A 26 -10.61 -6.79 -12.00
N ARG A 27 -9.80 -7.67 -12.61
CA ARG A 27 -10.11 -8.43 -13.82
C ARG A 27 -10.55 -7.58 -15.04
N ALA A 28 -10.18 -6.31 -15.07
CA ALA A 28 -10.64 -5.36 -16.10
C ALA A 28 -9.52 -4.80 -16.99
N TYR A 29 -8.29 -4.71 -16.49
CA TYR A 29 -7.14 -4.16 -17.21
C TYR A 29 -5.90 -5.02 -16.97
N ASP A 30 -4.90 -4.87 -17.83
CA ASP A 30 -3.63 -5.57 -17.70
C ASP A 30 -2.87 -5.17 -16.44
N GLU A 31 -2.22 -6.16 -15.82
CA GLU A 31 -1.46 -5.95 -14.62
C GLU A 31 -0.08 -5.36 -14.91
N SER A 32 0.07 -4.07 -14.63
CA SER A 32 1.35 -3.39 -14.47
C SER A 32 1.60 -3.03 -13.00
N LYS A 33 2.82 -2.61 -12.66
CA LYS A 33 3.12 -2.09 -11.31
C LYS A 33 2.22 -0.90 -10.94
N ASP A 34 2.10 0.08 -11.83
CA ASP A 34 1.28 1.26 -11.58
C ASP A 34 -0.19 0.87 -11.46
N HIS A 35 -0.65 -0.02 -12.33
CA HIS A 35 -2.02 -0.52 -12.26
C HIS A 35 -2.29 -1.25 -10.95
N LEU A 36 -1.46 -2.23 -10.60
CA LEU A 36 -1.63 -3.05 -9.40
C LEU A 36 -1.73 -2.21 -8.13
N PHE A 37 -0.87 -1.19 -7.98
CA PHE A 37 -0.78 -0.45 -6.72
C PHE A 37 -1.60 0.85 -6.69
N PHE A 38 -1.85 1.49 -7.83
CA PHE A 38 -2.36 2.87 -7.86
C PHE A 38 -3.50 3.16 -8.85
N GLN A 39 -3.77 2.29 -9.84
CA GLN A 39 -4.82 2.54 -10.85
C GLN A 39 -5.96 1.53 -10.81
N CYS A 40 -5.71 0.31 -10.34
CA CYS A 40 -6.73 -0.71 -10.16
C CYS A 40 -7.76 -0.18 -9.15
N CYS A 41 -9.05 -0.21 -9.50
CA CYS A 41 -10.13 0.29 -8.64
C CYS A 41 -10.05 -0.26 -7.20
N TYR A 42 -9.73 -1.55 -7.06
CA TYR A 42 -9.59 -2.21 -5.76
C TYR A 42 -8.46 -1.63 -4.90
N SER A 43 -7.27 -1.42 -5.48
CA SER A 43 -6.11 -0.90 -4.73
C SER A 43 -6.11 0.62 -4.61
N LYS A 44 -6.65 1.31 -5.61
CA LYS A 44 -6.81 2.77 -5.63
C LYS A 44 -7.71 3.23 -4.48
N ASP A 45 -8.84 2.57 -4.25
CA ASP A 45 -9.72 2.90 -3.12
C ASP A 45 -9.00 2.76 -1.77
N LEU A 46 -8.14 1.76 -1.63
CA LEU A 46 -7.33 1.56 -0.43
C LEU A 46 -6.28 2.66 -0.30
N TRP A 47 -5.53 2.94 -1.38
CA TRP A 47 -4.47 3.94 -1.38
C TRP A 47 -5.01 5.35 -1.15
N ASP A 48 -6.12 5.73 -1.78
CA ASP A 48 -6.74 7.06 -1.63
C ASP A 48 -7.12 7.34 -0.17
N ARG A 49 -7.66 6.33 0.54
CA ARG A 49 -7.93 6.43 1.98
C ARG A 49 -6.65 6.61 2.80
N VAL A 50 -5.61 5.83 2.52
CA VAL A 50 -4.34 5.93 3.26
C VAL A 50 -3.64 7.26 2.98
N ALA A 51 -3.63 7.72 1.73
CA ALA A 51 -3.05 8.99 1.32
C ALA A 51 -3.75 10.16 2.01
N HIS A 52 -5.09 10.15 2.07
CA HIS A 52 -5.87 11.14 2.82
C HIS A 52 -5.51 11.18 4.32
N LYS A 53 -5.41 10.01 4.97
CA LYS A 53 -4.97 9.91 6.37
C LYS A 53 -3.55 10.45 6.59
N CYS A 54 -2.69 10.32 5.58
CA CYS A 54 -1.29 10.71 5.63
C CYS A 54 -0.99 12.13 5.11
N ASP A 55 -2.02 12.89 4.74
CA ASP A 55 -1.88 14.21 4.13
C ASP A 55 -0.99 14.17 2.87
N LEU A 56 -1.28 13.20 1.99
CA LEU A 56 -0.61 13.00 0.72
C LEU A 56 -1.60 13.15 -0.42
N THR A 57 -1.16 13.74 -1.53
CA THR A 57 -1.89 13.70 -2.78
C THR A 57 -1.75 12.31 -3.40
N SER A 58 -2.87 11.63 -3.62
CA SER A 58 -2.89 10.36 -4.34
C SER A 58 -2.52 10.56 -5.81
N SER A 59 -1.76 9.63 -6.38
CA SER A 59 -1.36 9.62 -7.77
C SER A 59 -1.53 8.21 -8.34
N SER A 60 -1.81 8.13 -9.63
CA SER A 60 -1.88 6.89 -10.43
C SER A 60 -0.50 6.35 -10.84
N SER A 61 0.58 7.09 -10.55
CA SER A 61 1.95 6.75 -10.91
C SER A 61 2.77 6.39 -9.68
N TRP A 62 3.52 5.29 -9.77
CA TRP A 62 4.47 4.90 -8.74
C TRP A 62 5.53 5.97 -8.50
N GLU A 63 6.08 6.55 -9.56
CA GLU A 63 7.16 7.53 -9.45
C GLU A 63 6.68 8.83 -8.81
N THR A 64 5.52 9.32 -9.25
CA THR A 64 4.90 10.51 -8.64
C THR A 64 4.54 10.28 -7.17
N THR A 65 4.08 9.07 -6.82
CA THR A 65 3.81 8.71 -5.42
C THR A 65 5.09 8.69 -4.59
N LEU A 66 6.18 8.13 -5.10
CA LEU A 66 7.49 8.16 -4.43
C LEU A 66 8.01 9.58 -4.26
N GLN A 67 7.86 10.42 -5.27
CA GLN A 67 8.26 11.82 -5.21
C GLN A 67 7.46 12.57 -4.15
N SER A 68 6.14 12.35 -4.10
CA SER A 68 5.26 12.91 -3.07
C SER A 68 5.72 12.50 -1.66
N LEU A 69 6.04 11.23 -1.43
CA LEU A 69 6.53 10.75 -0.14
C LEU A 69 7.84 11.40 0.32
N ARG A 70 8.72 11.73 -0.64
CA ARG A 70 10.02 12.37 -0.37
C ARG A 70 9.90 13.87 -0.12
N CYS A 71 9.15 14.56 -0.98
CA CYS A 71 9.09 16.02 -1.01
C CYS A 71 8.02 16.61 -0.09
N SER A 72 7.04 15.83 0.35
CA SER A 72 5.96 16.35 1.19
C SER A 72 6.50 16.97 2.49
N PRO A 73 6.14 18.23 2.79
CA PRO A 73 6.53 18.89 4.03
C PRO A 73 5.90 18.20 5.23
N GLY A 74 6.55 18.29 6.38
CA GLY A 74 6.04 17.70 7.62
C GLY A 74 7.14 17.33 8.60
N THR A 75 6.73 17.08 9.84
CA THR A 75 7.62 16.65 10.93
C THR A 75 8.24 15.28 10.63
N ARG A 76 9.31 14.96 11.35
CA ARG A 76 9.94 13.63 11.26
C ARG A 76 8.94 12.50 11.52
N LEU A 77 8.00 12.70 12.44
CA LEU A 77 6.96 11.72 12.77
C LEU A 77 5.94 11.56 11.63
N GLN A 78 5.48 12.67 11.03
CA GLN A 78 4.58 12.62 9.88
C GLN A 78 5.22 11.90 8.69
N LYS A 79 6.49 12.21 8.38
CA LYS A 79 7.25 11.51 7.33
C LYS A 79 7.40 10.01 7.64
N LYS A 80 7.66 9.65 8.89
CA LYS A 80 7.72 8.25 9.33
C LYS A 80 6.37 7.54 9.17
N LEU A 81 5.27 8.18 9.56
CA LEU A 81 3.93 7.63 9.42
C LEU A 81 3.56 7.42 7.95
N ARG A 82 3.85 8.39 7.08
CA ARG A 82 3.64 8.30 5.62
C ARG A 82 4.37 7.09 5.02
N LEU A 83 5.66 6.94 5.34
CA LEU A 83 6.46 5.81 4.85
C LEU A 83 5.94 4.47 5.37
N LEU A 84 5.62 4.38 6.67
CA LEU A 84 5.08 3.17 7.29
C LEU A 84 3.73 2.77 6.65
N SER A 85 2.85 3.75 6.45
CA SER A 85 1.53 3.51 5.87
C SER A 85 1.64 3.09 4.40
N TRP A 86 2.47 3.77 3.61
CA TRP A 86 2.74 3.38 2.23
C TRP A 86 3.32 1.96 2.13
N GLN A 87 4.32 1.63 2.95
CA GLN A 87 4.90 0.28 2.97
C GLN A 87 3.86 -0.79 3.32
N ALA A 88 3.01 -0.53 4.32
CA ALA A 88 1.93 -1.43 4.71
C ALA A 88 0.91 -1.63 3.58
N THR A 89 0.50 -0.55 2.90
CA THR A 89 -0.41 -0.63 1.73
C THR A 89 0.15 -1.50 0.62
N ILE A 90 1.39 -1.23 0.21
CA ILE A 90 2.06 -1.99 -0.85
C ILE A 90 2.19 -3.47 -0.46
N TYR A 91 2.57 -3.75 0.79
CA TYR A 91 2.68 -5.12 1.30
C TYR A 91 1.33 -5.86 1.25
N LEU A 92 0.26 -5.24 1.75
CA LEU A 92 -1.05 -5.89 1.82
C LEU A 92 -1.68 -6.10 0.44
N ILE A 93 -1.56 -5.14 -0.49
CA ILE A 93 -2.00 -5.31 -1.88
C ILE A 93 -1.28 -6.49 -2.53
N TRP A 94 0.05 -6.55 -2.36
CA TRP A 94 0.86 -7.63 -2.91
C TRP A 94 0.48 -8.99 -2.30
N SER A 95 0.28 -9.03 -0.98
CA SER A 95 -0.17 -10.22 -0.25
C SER A 95 -1.53 -10.71 -0.74
N GLU A 96 -2.50 -9.80 -0.89
CA GLU A 96 -3.85 -10.11 -1.39
C GLU A 96 -3.79 -10.65 -2.82
N ARG A 97 -3.02 -10.02 -3.71
CA ARG A 97 -2.80 -10.52 -5.08
C ARG A 97 -2.30 -11.97 -5.06
N ASN A 98 -1.26 -12.25 -4.29
CA ASN A 98 -0.69 -13.60 -4.22
C ASN A 98 -1.65 -14.61 -3.58
N SER A 99 -2.45 -14.18 -2.60
CA SER A 99 -3.50 -14.99 -2.00
C SER A 99 -4.56 -15.40 -3.02
N ARG A 100 -4.99 -14.48 -3.88
CA ARG A 100 -5.93 -14.81 -4.97
C ARG A 100 -5.35 -15.77 -5.99
N ILE A 101 -4.05 -15.61 -6.33
CA ILE A 101 -3.38 -16.48 -7.31
C ILE A 101 -3.15 -17.89 -6.76
N HIS A 102 -2.64 -18.02 -5.53
CA HIS A 102 -2.12 -19.29 -5.03
C HIS A 102 -3.04 -20.00 -4.02
N ARG A 103 -4.00 -19.28 -3.43
CA ARG A 103 -4.84 -19.80 -2.33
C ARG A 103 -6.34 -19.66 -2.62
N ASN A 104 -6.72 -19.08 -3.76
CA ASN A 104 -8.11 -18.81 -4.13
C ASN A 104 -8.91 -18.11 -3.01
N HIS A 105 -8.24 -17.25 -2.23
CA HIS A 105 -8.83 -16.52 -1.12
C HIS A 105 -8.89 -15.04 -1.49
N PHE A 106 -10.08 -14.46 -1.35
CA PHE A 106 -10.40 -13.09 -1.76
C PHE A 106 -10.89 -12.29 -0.56
N LYS A 107 -10.22 -11.19 -0.24
CA LYS A 107 -10.70 -10.21 0.72
C LYS A 107 -11.42 -9.08 -0.03
N SER A 108 -12.43 -8.50 0.62
CA SER A 108 -13.03 -7.24 0.19
C SER A 108 -12.06 -6.08 0.49
N HIS A 109 -12.24 -4.96 -0.21
CA HIS A 109 -11.48 -3.74 0.05
C HIS A 109 -11.67 -3.26 1.51
N THR A 110 -12.86 -3.46 2.10
CA THR A 110 -13.15 -3.13 3.50
C THR A 110 -12.38 -4.01 4.48
N ALA A 111 -12.31 -5.32 4.23
CA ALA A 111 -11.54 -6.24 5.05
C ALA A 111 -10.03 -5.91 4.99
N LEU A 112 -9.53 -5.62 3.78
CA LEU A 112 -8.14 -5.25 3.58
C LEU A 112 -7.78 -3.92 4.26
N PHE A 113 -8.68 -2.93 4.26
CA PHE A 113 -8.49 -1.67 4.99
C PHE A 113 -8.46 -1.88 6.50
N ARG A 114 -9.33 -2.74 7.06
CA ARG A 114 -9.32 -3.07 8.50
C ARG A 114 -8.00 -3.74 8.90
N GLU A 115 -7.51 -4.66 8.06
CA GLU A 115 -6.22 -5.31 8.26
C GLU A 115 -5.06 -4.32 8.20
N LEU A 116 -5.12 -3.35 7.27
CA LEU A 116 -4.14 -2.26 7.17
C LEU A 116 -4.13 -1.39 8.41
N ASP A 117 -5.29 -0.94 8.86
CA ASP A 117 -5.43 -0.12 10.07
C ASP A 117 -4.87 -0.85 11.29
N HIS A 118 -5.22 -2.13 11.45
CA HIS A 118 -4.70 -2.97 12.52
C HIS A 118 -3.18 -3.16 12.45
N LEU A 119 -2.63 -3.44 11.26
CA LEU A 119 -1.19 -3.61 11.04
C LEU A 119 -0.41 -2.34 11.40
N ILE A 120 -0.92 -1.17 11.00
CA ILE A 120 -0.31 0.12 11.32
C ILE A 120 -0.32 0.37 12.82
N ARG A 121 -1.45 0.15 13.50
CA ARG A 121 -1.55 0.30 14.97
C ARG A 121 -0.59 -0.62 15.71
N ILE A 122 -0.51 -1.90 15.33
CA ILE A 122 0.44 -2.85 15.92
C ILE A 122 1.88 -2.37 15.69
N ARG A 123 2.19 -1.92 14.47
CA ARG A 123 3.54 -1.45 14.16
C ARG A 123 3.92 -0.22 14.98
N ILE A 124 3.00 0.74 15.14
CA ILE A 124 3.22 1.92 15.99
C ILE A 124 3.37 1.50 17.46
N ALA A 125 2.53 0.58 17.94
CA ALA A 125 2.61 0.06 19.30
C ALA A 125 3.95 -0.64 19.57
N SER A 126 4.55 -1.29 18.57
CA SER A 126 5.89 -1.90 18.71
C SER A 126 7.00 -0.88 18.98
N PHE A 127 6.82 0.40 18.65
CA PHE A 127 7.78 1.45 19.00
C PHE A 127 7.72 1.84 20.48
N ARG A 128 6.62 1.52 21.18
CA ARG A 128 6.40 1.89 22.59
C ARG A 128 7.48 1.32 23.51
N PHE A 129 8.03 0.16 23.19
CA PHE A 129 9.11 -0.46 23.98
C PHE A 129 10.41 0.36 23.97
N ASN A 130 10.65 1.13 22.91
CA ASN A 130 11.86 1.94 22.77
C ASN A 130 11.60 3.43 23.03
N ASP A 131 10.44 3.94 22.61
CA ASP A 131 10.06 5.35 22.71
C ASP A 131 8.54 5.49 22.87
N PRO A 132 8.03 5.51 24.12
CA PRO A 132 6.60 5.60 24.42
C PRO A 132 5.94 6.90 23.93
N ALA A 133 6.67 8.02 23.98
CA ALA A 133 6.17 9.32 23.55
C ALA A 133 5.91 9.32 22.04
N GLN A 134 6.91 8.87 21.26
CA GLN A 134 6.78 8.72 19.82
C GLN A 134 5.64 7.79 19.41
N SER A 135 5.45 6.68 20.11
CA SER A 135 4.34 5.74 19.84
C SER A 135 2.98 6.42 20.03
N SER A 136 2.84 7.20 21.11
CA SER A 136 1.61 7.95 21.43
C SER A 136 1.33 9.05 20.40
N ASP A 137 2.36 9.79 19.99
CA ASP A 137 2.24 10.83 18.97
C ASP A 137 1.86 10.26 17.61
N LEU A 138 2.47 9.14 17.20
CA LEU A 138 2.14 8.46 15.95
C LEU A 138 0.71 7.92 15.93
N LEU A 139 0.24 7.34 17.04
CA LEU A 139 -1.16 6.91 17.16
C LEU A 139 -2.11 8.11 17.07
N SER A 140 -1.79 9.20 17.76
CA SER A 140 -2.58 10.44 17.70
C SER A 140 -2.67 10.97 16.27
N LEU A 141 -1.54 11.02 15.55
CA LEU A 141 -1.51 11.39 14.13
C LEU A 141 -2.34 10.45 13.25
N TRP A 142 -2.34 9.15 13.53
CA TRP A 142 -3.14 8.18 12.78
C TRP A 142 -4.65 8.31 13.02
N PHE A 143 -5.05 8.66 14.24
CA PHE A 143 -6.46 8.85 14.63
C PHE A 143 -7.04 10.21 14.26
N LEU A 144 -6.20 11.24 14.10
CA LEU A 144 -6.62 12.60 13.78
C LEU A 144 -7.52 12.72 12.54
N ARG A 145 -7.49 11.73 11.62
CA ARG A 145 -8.25 11.73 10.37
C ARG A 145 -8.92 10.37 10.10
N SER A 146 -9.59 9.78 11.10
CA SER A 146 -10.36 8.53 10.98
C SER A 146 -11.73 8.74 10.36
#